data_AF-A0A2E5X8V2-F1
#
_entry.id   AF-A0A2E5X8V2-F1
#
_cell.length_a   1.000
_cell.length_b   1.000
_cell.length_c   1.000
_cell.angle_alpha   90.00
_cell.angle_beta   90.00
_cell.angle_gamma   90.00
#
_symmetry.space_group_name_H-M   'P 1'
#
loop_
_entity.id
_entity.type
_entity.pdbx_description
1 polymer ?
#
loop_
_entity_poly.entity_id
_entity_poly.type
_entity_poly.pdbx_seq_one_letter_code
_entity_poly.pdbx_strand_id
1 'polypeptide(L)'
;MAKRLTKALRGKRRWVGLIASDFSSRDKLKKAIEEIAPTNEWKLTIFEDGKAIVRVRLEDFEEWRTILNNSDSNLHSVTASGKIRLVKERMGLN
;
A
#
# COMPACT_ATOMS: atom_id res chain seq x y z
N MET A 1 -7.03 -28.30 6.27
CA MET A 1 -6.02 -27.22 6.08
C MET A 1 -6.20 -26.64 4.69
N ALA A 2 -6.38 -25.32 4.55
CA ALA A 2 -6.52 -24.71 3.23
C ALA A 2 -5.21 -24.86 2.44
N LYS A 3 -5.26 -25.59 1.31
CA LYS A 3 -4.09 -25.85 0.47
C LYS A 3 -3.64 -24.52 -0.15
N ARG A 4 -2.45 -24.06 0.21
CA ARG A 4 -1.87 -22.81 -0.32
C ARG A 4 -1.72 -22.95 -1.83
N LEU A 5 -2.36 -22.06 -2.61
CA LEU A 5 -2.30 -22.06 -4.08
C LEU A 5 -0.84 -22.14 -4.57
N THR A 6 -0.59 -22.72 -5.74
CA THR A 6 0.75 -22.72 -6.36
C THR A 6 1.19 -21.29 -6.67
N LYS A 7 2.50 -21.03 -6.82
CA LYS A 7 2.99 -19.66 -7.14
C LYS A 7 2.32 -19.09 -8.40
N ALA A 8 2.06 -19.91 -9.41
CA ALA A 8 1.41 -19.51 -10.66
C ALA A 8 -0.07 -19.12 -10.47
N LEU A 9 -0.78 -19.77 -9.55
CA LEU A 9 -2.22 -19.55 -9.31
C LEU A 9 -2.49 -18.44 -8.29
N ARG A 10 -1.47 -17.89 -7.62
CA ARG A 10 -1.64 -16.77 -6.69
C ARG A 10 -1.72 -15.47 -7.48
N GLY A 11 -2.77 -14.68 -7.24
CA GLY A 11 -2.87 -13.32 -7.77
C GLY A 11 -1.62 -12.49 -7.46
N LYS A 12 -1.08 -11.82 -8.49
CA LYS A 12 0.11 -10.98 -8.40
C LYS A 12 -0.22 -9.71 -7.63
N ARG A 13 0.70 -9.28 -6.76
CA ARG A 13 0.50 -8.14 -5.85
C ARG A 13 1.72 -7.25 -5.83
N ARG A 14 1.49 -5.99 -5.50
CA ARG A 14 2.52 -4.98 -5.28
C ARG A 14 2.40 -4.41 -3.87
N TRP A 15 3.53 -4.12 -3.26
CA TRP A 15 3.62 -3.36 -2.02
C TRP A 15 3.93 -1.91 -2.38
N VAL A 16 3.16 -0.98 -1.83
CA VAL A 16 3.32 0.46 -2.04
C VAL A 16 3.57 1.12 -0.69
N GLY A 17 4.67 1.84 -0.59
CA GLY A 17 5.03 2.66 0.56
C GLY A 17 4.50 4.07 0.38
N LEU A 18 3.81 4.56 1.40
CA LEU A 18 3.12 5.84 1.41
C LEU A 18 3.67 6.72 2.53
N ILE A 19 3.69 8.03 2.29
CA ILE A 19 3.72 9.03 3.35
C ILE A 19 2.26 9.38 3.69
N ALA A 20 1.97 9.45 4.98
CA ALA A 20 0.66 9.60 5.59
C ALA A 20 0.79 10.50 6.84
N SER A 21 1.29 11.73 6.67
CA SER A 21 1.75 12.62 7.75
C SER A 21 0.64 13.19 8.62
N ASP A 22 -0.62 13.23 8.15
CA ASP A 22 -1.74 13.87 8.86
C ASP A 22 -2.70 12.89 9.55
N PHE A 23 -2.32 11.62 9.65
CA PHE A 23 -3.19 10.59 10.21
C PHE A 23 -2.83 10.30 11.67
N SER A 24 -3.78 10.54 12.57
CA SER A 24 -3.65 10.23 14.00
C SER A 24 -3.94 8.76 14.33
N SER A 25 -4.60 8.03 13.44
CA SER A 25 -4.93 6.62 13.67
C SER A 25 -4.94 5.81 12.38
N ARG A 26 -4.67 4.52 12.54
CA ARG A 26 -4.75 3.53 11.46
C ARG A 26 -6.14 3.49 10.81
N ASP A 27 -7.20 3.66 11.59
CA ASP A 27 -8.57 3.61 11.07
C ASP A 27 -8.92 4.85 10.23
N LYS A 28 -8.46 6.04 10.62
CA LYS A 28 -8.62 7.25 9.82
C LYS A 28 -7.89 7.12 8.48
N LEU A 29 -6.64 6.62 8.53
CA LEU A 29 -5.88 6.35 7.31
C LEU A 29 -6.58 5.32 6.43
N LYS A 30 -7.11 4.24 7.03
CA LYS A 30 -7.83 3.21 6.29
C LYS A 30 -9.04 3.80 5.57
N LYS A 31 -9.86 4.63 6.24
CA LYS A 31 -11.01 5.30 5.62
C LYS A 31 -10.61 6.23 4.49
N ALA A 32 -9.58 7.05 4.68
CA ALA A 32 -9.08 7.93 3.61
C ALA A 32 -8.58 7.14 2.40
N ILE A 33 -7.92 6.00 2.62
CA ILE A 33 -7.53 5.11 1.53
C ILE A 33 -8.76 4.44 0.89
N GLU A 34 -9.79 4.06 1.66
CA GLU A 34 -11.05 3.50 1.11
C GLU A 34 -11.76 4.49 0.16
N GLU A 35 -11.73 5.79 0.45
CA GLU A 35 -12.34 6.83 -0.37
C GLU A 35 -11.66 7.05 -1.73
N ILE A 36 -10.34 6.83 -1.80
CA ILE A 36 -9.56 7.02 -3.04
C ILE A 36 -9.19 5.71 -3.73
N ALA A 37 -9.41 4.56 -3.11
CA ALA A 37 -8.98 3.29 -3.66
C ALA A 37 -9.78 2.96 -4.94
N PRO A 38 -9.13 2.55 -6.04
CA PRO A 38 -9.83 2.17 -7.27
C PRO A 38 -10.61 0.85 -7.11
N THR A 39 -10.27 0.04 -6.11
CA THR A 39 -10.87 -1.26 -5.82
C THR A 39 -10.93 -1.50 -4.32
N ASN A 40 -11.77 -2.43 -3.87
CA ASN A 40 -11.78 -2.92 -2.48
C ASN A 40 -10.66 -3.93 -2.19
N GLU A 41 -9.91 -4.36 -3.21
CA GLU A 41 -8.91 -5.42 -3.08
C GLU A 41 -7.51 -4.92 -2.76
N TRP A 42 -7.40 -4.29 -1.60
CA TRP A 42 -6.14 -3.86 -1.02
C TRP A 42 -6.09 -4.16 0.48
N LYS A 43 -4.93 -3.93 1.09
CA LYS A 43 -4.76 -4.09 2.54
C LYS A 43 -3.72 -3.12 3.08
N LEU A 44 -4.14 -2.23 3.99
CA LEU A 44 -3.21 -1.53 4.88
C LEU A 44 -2.49 -2.58 5.73
N THR A 45 -1.17 -2.60 5.67
CA THR A 45 -0.35 -3.57 6.39
C THR A 45 0.38 -2.89 7.52
N ILE A 46 1.13 -1.82 7.23
CA ILE A 46 1.91 -1.07 8.21
C ILE A 46 1.40 0.36 8.26
N PHE A 47 1.37 0.94 9.46
CA PHE A 47 1.18 2.37 9.68
C PHE A 47 1.94 2.78 10.95
N GLU A 48 3.06 3.47 10.78
CA GLU A 48 4.01 3.84 11.83
C GLU A 48 4.68 5.16 11.44
N ASP A 49 4.80 6.11 12.36
CA ASP A 49 5.50 7.39 12.19
C ASP A 49 5.17 8.14 10.89
N GLY A 50 3.87 8.26 10.57
CA GLY A 50 3.41 8.95 9.37
C GLY A 50 3.79 8.24 8.05
N LYS A 51 4.17 6.97 8.12
CA LYS A 51 4.46 6.12 6.96
C LYS A 51 3.53 4.94 6.94
N ALA A 52 3.13 4.52 5.75
CA ALA A 52 2.26 3.37 5.58
C ALA A 52 2.77 2.43 4.50
N ILE A 53 2.40 1.16 4.62
CA ILE A 53 2.57 0.19 3.53
C ILE A 53 1.22 -0.44 3.22
N VAL A 54 0.79 -0.30 1.98
CA VAL A 54 -0.40 -0.97 1.44
C VAL A 54 0.00 -2.10 0.49
N ARG A 55 -0.82 -3.14 0.48
CA ARG A 55 -0.73 -4.25 -0.47
C ARG A 55 -1.87 -4.13 -1.45
N VAL A 56 -1.55 -4.04 -2.74
CA VAL A 56 -2.53 -3.90 -3.83
C VAL A 56 -2.36 -5.03 -4.83
N ARG A 57 -3.35 -5.25 -5.70
CA ARG A 57 -3.15 -6.14 -6.86
C ARG A 57 -2.20 -5.48 -7.84
N LEU A 58 -1.50 -6.29 -8.62
CA LEU A 58 -0.61 -5.77 -9.65
C LEU A 58 -1.38 -5.15 -10.81
N GLU A 59 -2.57 -5.66 -11.13
CA GLU A 59 -3.43 -5.13 -12.19
C GLU A 59 -3.87 -3.69 -11.91
N ASP A 60 -4.24 -3.38 -10.67
CA ASP A 60 -4.68 -2.03 -10.27
C ASP A 60 -3.50 -1.07 -9.98
N PHE A 61 -2.25 -1.54 -10.05
CA PHE A 61 -1.10 -0.79 -9.55
C PHE A 61 -0.91 0.56 -10.26
N GLU A 62 -1.19 0.64 -11.56
CA GLU A 62 -1.05 1.89 -12.32
C GLU A 62 -2.11 2.94 -11.92
N GLU A 63 -3.33 2.50 -11.59
CA GLU A 63 -4.38 3.38 -11.07
C GLU A 63 -4.00 3.90 -9.68
N TRP A 64 -3.57 2.99 -8.79
CA TRP A 64 -3.03 3.37 -7.48
C TRP A 64 -1.88 4.38 -7.60
N ARG A 65 -0.97 4.17 -8.56
CA ARG A 65 0.15 5.08 -8.81
C ARG A 65 -0.35 6.45 -9.24
N THR A 66 -1.33 6.51 -10.13
CA THR A 66 -1.92 7.76 -10.62
C THR A 66 -2.58 8.55 -9.49
N ILE A 67 -3.41 7.89 -8.68
CA ILE A 67 -4.15 8.49 -7.57
C ILE A 67 -3.21 9.03 -6.49
N LEU A 68 -2.11 8.33 -6.23
CA LEU A 68 -1.14 8.65 -5.18
C LEU A 68 0.09 9.42 -5.69
N ASN A 69 0.09 9.93 -6.92
CA ASN A 69 1.26 10.60 -7.53
C ASN A 69 1.47 12.04 -7.03
N ASN A 70 0.57 12.58 -6.22
CA ASN A 70 0.64 13.96 -5.78
C ASN A 70 1.47 14.11 -4.50
N SER A 71 2.73 14.50 -4.61
CA SER A 71 3.63 14.69 -3.46
C SER A 71 3.20 15.78 -2.47
N ASP A 72 2.36 16.73 -2.91
CA ASP A 72 1.87 17.82 -2.07
C ASP A 72 0.68 17.38 -1.21
N SER A 73 0.12 16.19 -1.47
CA SER A 73 -0.92 15.64 -0.62
C SER A 73 -0.32 15.03 0.67
N ASN A 74 -1.12 15.04 1.72
CA ASN A 74 -0.82 14.36 2.97
C ASN A 74 -0.87 12.82 2.88
N LEU A 75 -1.21 12.27 1.70
CA LEU A 75 -1.28 10.85 1.40
C LEU A 75 -0.78 10.58 -0.03
N HIS A 76 0.50 10.23 -0.16
CA HIS A 76 1.12 10.00 -1.46
C HIS A 76 2.09 8.82 -1.47
N SER A 77 2.31 8.25 -2.65
CA SER A 77 3.20 7.12 -2.86
C SER A 77 4.63 7.58 -3.06
N VAL A 78 5.56 6.99 -2.32
CA VAL A 78 7.00 7.28 -2.45
C VAL A 78 7.79 6.10 -3.03
N THR A 79 7.33 4.87 -2.84
CA THR A 79 8.03 3.70 -3.40
C THR A 79 7.12 2.51 -3.59
N ALA A 80 7.46 1.61 -4.51
CA ALA A 80 6.76 0.34 -4.67
C ALA A 80 7.73 -0.82 -4.97
N SER A 81 7.35 -2.04 -4.58
CA SER A 81 8.11 -3.25 -4.87
C SER A 81 7.24 -4.51 -4.81
N GLY A 82 7.69 -5.59 -5.45
CA GLY A 82 7.06 -6.91 -5.30
C GLY A 82 7.33 -7.57 -3.94
N LYS A 83 8.24 -7.01 -3.14
CA LYS A 83 8.66 -7.54 -1.83
C LYS A 83 8.48 -6.48 -0.75
N ILE A 84 7.70 -6.78 0.29
CA ILE A 84 7.50 -5.88 1.44
C ILE A 84 8.82 -5.48 2.09
N ARG A 85 9.79 -6.41 2.18
CA ARG A 85 11.13 -6.15 2.73
C ARG A 85 11.82 -4.97 2.05
N LEU A 86 11.71 -4.85 0.72
CA LEU A 86 12.34 -3.77 -0.04
C LEU A 86 11.63 -2.44 0.16
N VAL A 87 10.30 -2.45 0.35
CA VAL A 87 9.55 -1.23 0.68
C VAL A 87 9.93 -0.76 2.08
N LYS A 88 9.91 -1.67 3.07
CA LYS A 88 10.36 -1.40 4.45
C LYS A 88 11.74 -0.74 4.50
N GLU A 89 12.72 -1.35 3.84
CA GLU A 89 14.11 -0.87 3.77
C GLU A 89 14.18 0.57 3.22
N ARG A 90 13.48 0.86 2.12
CA ARG A 90 13.44 2.21 1.52
C ARG A 90 12.68 3.23 2.36
N MET A 91 11.68 2.78 3.13
CA MET A 91 10.89 3.62 4.02
C MET A 91 11.56 3.82 5.40
N GLY A 92 12.65 3.11 5.69
CA GLY A 92 13.24 3.08 7.03
C GLY A 92 12.31 2.49 8.09
N LEU A 93 11.48 1.51 7.71
CA LEU A 93 10.57 0.78 8.60
C LEU A 93 11.20 -0.57 8.93
N ASN A 94 11.41 -0.88 10.22
CA ASN A 94 11.97 -2.17 10.66
C ASN A 94 10.91 -3.28 10.71
#